data_AF-A0AA35Y7V1-F1
#
_entry.id   AF-A0AA35Y7V1-F1
#
_cell.length_a   1.000
_cell.length_b   1.000
_cell.length_c   1.000
_cell.angle_alpha   90.00
_cell.angle_beta   90.00
_cell.angle_gamma   90.00
#
_symmetry.space_group_name_H-M   'P 1'
#
loop_
_entity.id
_entity.type
_entity.pdbx_description
1 polymer ?
#
loop_
_entity_poly.entity_id
_entity_poly.type
_entity_poly.pdbx_seq_one_letter_code
_entity_poly.pdbx_strand_id
1 'polypeptide(L)'
;MSFDITNESFGVVELPDSLRRHSPKQLCISKVRESLVLLEYDSYHKRACSVWMIENAVEKSFTKRFTVEAPHYWSMSITTLGFRKKGKPIVEVENAHMCYEQGALMVYEPNIECFKYLGMYGKPGTFFVHSYIETLVLIGQSDRNIKVEDDV
;
A
#
# COMPACT_ATOMS: atom_id res chain seq x y z
N MET A 1 -15.22 -5.91 -6.63
CA MET A 1 -16.42 -5.10 -6.93
C MET A 1 -16.06 -4.14 -8.06
N SER A 2 -16.82 -4.14 -9.16
CA SER A 2 -16.73 -3.15 -10.23
C SER A 2 -18.05 -2.39 -10.31
N PHE A 3 -18.07 -1.15 -10.76
CA PHE A 3 -19.32 -0.41 -11.01
C PHE A 3 -19.40 -0.04 -12.49
N ASP A 4 -20.49 -0.42 -13.14
CA ASP A 4 -20.80 -0.04 -14.51
C ASP A 4 -21.65 1.23 -14.46
N ILE A 5 -21.10 2.36 -14.93
CA ILE A 5 -21.80 3.65 -14.93
C ILE A 5 -22.91 3.72 -15.98
N THR A 6 -22.80 2.94 -17.07
CA THR A 6 -23.79 2.93 -18.15
C THR A 6 -25.07 2.22 -17.71
N ASN A 7 -24.90 1.14 -16.94
CA ASN A 7 -26.02 0.32 -16.44
C ASN A 7 -26.30 0.53 -14.94
N GLU A 8 -25.62 1.48 -14.29
CA GLU A 8 -25.68 1.78 -12.85
C GLU A 8 -25.66 0.52 -11.95
N SER A 9 -24.83 -0.46 -12.29
CA SER A 9 -24.86 -1.78 -11.63
C SER A 9 -23.52 -2.20 -11.06
N PHE A 10 -23.58 -2.94 -9.94
CA PHE A 10 -22.39 -3.53 -9.31
C PHE A 10 -22.08 -4.89 -9.94
N GLY A 11 -20.84 -5.03 -10.39
CA GLY A 11 -20.26 -6.30 -10.82
C GLY A 11 -19.41 -6.95 -9.74
N VAL A 12 -19.41 -8.28 -9.74
CA VAL A 12 -18.51 -9.10 -8.93
C VAL A 12 -17.20 -9.32 -9.71
N VAL A 13 -16.09 -9.28 -8.99
CA VAL A 13 -14.77 -9.64 -9.53
C VAL A 13 -14.37 -10.92 -8.82
N GLU A 14 -14.18 -11.99 -9.59
CA GLU A 14 -13.83 -13.29 -9.07
C GLU A 14 -12.38 -13.32 -8.58
N LEU A 15 -12.16 -13.96 -7.43
CA LEU A 15 -10.82 -14.24 -6.95
C LEU A 15 -10.23 -15.45 -7.70
N PRO A 16 -8.94 -15.41 -8.08
CA PRO A 16 -8.23 -16.59 -8.57
C PRO A 16 -8.37 -17.78 -7.61
N ASP A 17 -8.49 -18.99 -8.15
CA ASP A 17 -8.71 -20.21 -7.35
C ASP A 17 -7.60 -20.46 -6.31
N SER A 18 -6.38 -19.99 -6.57
CA SER A 18 -5.29 -20.04 -5.59
C SER A 18 -5.62 -19.26 -4.31
N LEU A 19 -6.25 -18.09 -4.45
CA LEU A 19 -6.57 -17.17 -3.36
C LEU A 19 -7.81 -17.58 -2.57
N ARG A 20 -8.74 -18.34 -3.19
CA ARG A 20 -9.96 -18.83 -2.54
C ARG A 20 -9.70 -19.74 -1.34
N ARG A 21 -8.51 -20.36 -1.27
CA ARG A 21 -8.11 -21.24 -0.18
C ARG A 21 -7.54 -20.50 1.03
N HIS A 22 -7.21 -19.22 0.89
CA HIS A 22 -6.63 -18.42 1.96
C HIS A 22 -7.70 -17.89 2.91
N SER A 23 -7.30 -17.69 4.16
CA SER A 23 -8.17 -17.02 5.13
C SER A 23 -8.41 -15.58 4.66
N PRO A 24 -9.64 -15.02 4.79
CA PRO A 24 -9.89 -13.62 4.50
C PRO A 24 -8.98 -12.65 5.27
N LYS A 25 -8.46 -13.06 6.42
CA LYS A 25 -7.49 -12.26 7.22
C LYS A 25 -6.11 -12.12 6.56
N GLN A 26 -5.81 -12.94 5.56
CA GLN A 26 -4.57 -12.90 4.78
C GLN A 26 -4.70 -12.06 3.51
N LEU A 27 -5.91 -11.56 3.22
CA LEU A 27 -6.19 -10.80 2.01
C LEU A 27 -6.48 -9.34 2.37
N CYS A 28 -5.86 -8.41 1.67
CA CYS A 28 -6.12 -6.98 1.80
C CYS A 28 -6.26 -6.33 0.43
N ILE A 29 -7.13 -5.32 0.32
CA ILE A 29 -7.33 -4.59 -0.92
C ILE A 29 -6.62 -3.24 -0.82
N SER A 30 -6.00 -2.80 -1.92
CA SER A 30 -5.35 -1.51 -2.05
C SER A 30 -5.57 -0.93 -3.46
N LYS A 31 -5.07 0.28 -3.70
CA LYS A 31 -5.17 0.99 -4.98
C LYS A 31 -3.77 1.41 -5.44
N VAL A 32 -3.48 1.20 -6.71
CA VAL A 32 -2.29 1.74 -7.39
C VAL A 32 -2.75 2.43 -8.65
N ARG A 33 -2.70 3.77 -8.68
CA ARG A 33 -3.29 4.55 -9.77
C ARG A 33 -4.72 4.06 -10.01
N GLU A 34 -5.17 3.80 -11.23
CA GLU A 34 -6.52 3.30 -11.48
C GLU A 34 -6.67 1.77 -11.42
N SER A 35 -5.63 1.06 -10.96
CA SER A 35 -5.67 -0.39 -10.78
C SER A 35 -6.05 -0.79 -9.36
N LEU A 36 -6.93 -1.78 -9.27
CA LEU A 36 -7.23 -2.48 -8.02
C LEU A 36 -6.10 -3.46 -7.70
N VAL A 37 -5.64 -3.44 -6.47
CA VAL A 37 -4.58 -4.32 -5.98
C VAL A 37 -5.10 -5.21 -4.88
N LEU A 38 -4.77 -6.49 -4.95
CA LEU A 38 -5.02 -7.46 -3.91
C LEU A 38 -3.67 -7.92 -3.33
N LEU A 39 -3.56 -7.82 -2.02
CA LEU A 39 -2.41 -8.22 -1.23
C LEU A 39 -2.73 -9.55 -0.57
N GLU A 40 -1.87 -10.54 -0.77
CA GLU A 40 -2.00 -11.88 -0.22
C GLU A 40 -0.79 -12.17 0.68
N TYR A 41 -1.05 -12.36 1.97
CA TYR A 41 -0.02 -12.72 2.94
C TYR A 41 0.11 -14.23 3.08
N ASP A 42 1.36 -14.71 3.12
CA ASP A 42 1.72 -16.13 3.25
C ASP A 42 1.11 -16.78 4.49
N SER A 43 1.06 -16.04 5.60
CA SER A 43 0.65 -16.54 6.90
C SER A 43 0.18 -15.39 7.80
N TYR A 44 -0.29 -15.73 9.01
CA TYR A 44 -0.56 -14.74 10.05
C TYR A 44 0.67 -13.91 10.43
N HIS A 45 1.88 -14.49 10.31
CA HIS A 45 3.14 -13.83 10.60
C HIS A 45 3.61 -12.87 9.51
N LYS A 46 2.94 -12.86 8.34
CA LYS A 46 3.20 -11.94 7.24
C LYS A 46 4.69 -11.86 6.87
N ARG A 47 5.30 -13.01 6.57
CA ARG A 47 6.70 -13.08 6.10
C ARG A 47 6.83 -12.76 4.63
N ALA A 48 5.75 -12.92 3.86
CA ALA A 48 5.71 -12.51 2.46
C ALA A 48 4.34 -11.96 2.10
N CYS A 49 4.33 -11.02 1.16
CA CYS A 49 3.13 -10.41 0.61
C CYS A 49 3.18 -10.48 -0.91
N SER A 50 2.35 -11.35 -1.51
CA SER A 50 2.14 -11.38 -2.95
C SER A 50 1.24 -10.22 -3.37
N VAL A 51 1.65 -9.49 -4.40
CA VAL A 51 0.92 -8.36 -4.96
C VAL A 51 0.27 -8.77 -6.26
N TRP A 52 -1.06 -8.73 -6.30
CA TRP A 52 -1.90 -9.06 -7.45
C TRP A 52 -2.58 -7.80 -7.97
N MET A 53 -2.64 -7.61 -9.28
CA MET A 53 -3.24 -6.41 -9.89
C MET A 53 -4.19 -6.76 -11.02
N ILE A 54 -5.20 -5.91 -11.22
CA ILE A 54 -6.02 -5.88 -12.44
C ILE A 54 -5.44 -4.81 -13.36
N GLU A 55 -4.88 -5.23 -14.49
CA GLU A 55 -4.27 -4.31 -15.48
C GLU A 55 -5.28 -3.84 -16.52
N ASN A 56 -6.16 -4.75 -16.96
CA ASN A 56 -7.17 -4.48 -17.96
C ASN A 56 -8.57 -4.67 -17.35
N ALA A 57 -9.37 -3.61 -17.37
CA ALA A 57 -10.76 -3.65 -16.90
C ALA A 57 -11.65 -4.63 -17.67
N VAL A 58 -11.18 -5.12 -18.82
CA VAL A 58 -11.88 -6.06 -19.70
C VAL A 58 -11.85 -7.49 -19.15
N GLU A 59 -10.67 -8.00 -18.77
CA GLU A 59 -10.54 -9.39 -18.28
C GLU A 59 -10.92 -9.56 -16.82
N LYS A 60 -11.11 -8.45 -16.07
CA LYS A 60 -11.53 -8.42 -14.65
C LYS A 60 -10.90 -9.54 -13.78
N SER A 61 -9.63 -9.85 -14.02
CA SER A 61 -8.90 -10.92 -13.36
C SER A 61 -7.65 -10.39 -12.68
N PHE A 62 -7.30 -10.99 -11.54
CA PHE A 62 -6.10 -10.64 -10.80
C PHE A 62 -4.90 -11.43 -11.30
N THR A 63 -3.83 -10.72 -11.66
CA THR A 63 -2.55 -11.33 -12.06
C THR A 63 -1.49 -11.01 -11.03
N LYS A 64 -0.76 -12.03 -10.55
CA LYS A 64 0.36 -11.84 -9.63
C LYS A 64 1.48 -11.08 -10.34
N ARG A 65 2.01 -10.04 -9.69
CA ARG A 65 3.04 -9.15 -10.27
C ARG A 65 4.40 -9.41 -9.66
N PHE A 66 4.45 -9.48 -8.33
CA PHE A 66 5.65 -9.75 -7.57
C PHE A 66 5.27 -10.19 -6.15
N THR A 67 6.25 -10.69 -5.42
CA THR A 67 6.16 -10.96 -3.98
C THR A 67 7.11 -10.01 -3.27
N VAL A 68 6.70 -9.48 -2.12
CA VAL A 68 7.59 -8.76 -1.20
C VAL A 68 7.88 -9.68 -0.03
N GLU A 69 9.13 -10.04 0.18
CA GLU A 69 9.56 -10.95 1.24
C GLU A 69 10.27 -10.20 2.35
N ALA A 70 9.94 -10.54 3.59
CA ALA A 70 10.55 -9.99 4.78
C ALA A 70 12.03 -10.47 4.84
N PRO A 71 13.02 -9.57 4.93
CA PRO A 71 14.43 -9.95 4.98
C PRO A 71 14.72 -10.93 6.13
N HIS A 72 15.11 -12.17 5.78
CA HIS A 72 15.26 -13.29 6.73
C HIS A 72 16.12 -12.96 7.94
N TYR A 73 17.19 -12.20 7.74
CA TYR A 73 18.20 -12.00 8.77
C TYR A 73 17.85 -10.95 9.80
N TRP A 74 16.90 -10.05 9.56
CA TRP A 74 16.69 -8.92 10.48
C TRP A 74 15.23 -8.49 10.63
N SER A 75 14.28 -9.21 10.03
CA SER A 75 12.85 -8.88 10.14
C SER A 75 12.02 -10.02 10.73
N MET A 76 10.94 -9.65 11.43
CA MET A 76 9.91 -10.57 11.92
C MET A 76 8.71 -10.66 10.98
N SER A 77 8.29 -9.52 10.44
CA SER A 77 7.14 -9.43 9.55
C SER A 77 7.30 -8.25 8.57
N ILE A 78 6.50 -8.29 7.50
CA ILE A 78 6.35 -7.20 6.56
C ILE A 78 4.87 -6.88 6.36
N THR A 79 4.50 -5.60 6.45
CA THR A 79 3.15 -5.13 6.16
C THR A 79 3.19 -4.11 5.04
N THR A 80 2.46 -4.37 3.95
CA THR A 80 2.29 -3.37 2.88
C THR A 80 1.26 -2.34 3.31
N LEU A 81 1.69 -1.08 3.43
CA LEU A 81 0.86 0.03 3.90
C LEU A 81 0.21 0.80 2.75
N GLY A 82 0.79 0.73 1.56
CA GLY A 82 0.31 1.43 0.39
C GLY A 82 1.33 1.42 -0.73
N PHE A 83 1.15 2.32 -1.70
CA PHE A 83 2.01 2.38 -2.88
C PHE A 83 2.32 3.83 -3.26
N ARG A 84 3.53 4.06 -3.75
CA ARG A 84 3.93 5.34 -4.36
C ARG A 84 3.26 5.53 -5.72
N LYS A 85 3.27 6.77 -6.24
CA LYS A 85 2.77 7.11 -7.59
C LYS A 85 3.30 6.19 -8.69
N LYS A 86 4.51 5.63 -8.58
CA LYS A 86 5.09 4.70 -9.56
C LYS A 86 4.77 3.22 -9.31
N GLY A 87 3.85 2.90 -8.40
CA GLY A 87 3.47 1.52 -8.06
C GLY A 87 4.45 0.79 -7.15
N LYS A 88 5.44 1.49 -6.59
CA LYS A 88 6.41 0.93 -5.64
C LYS A 88 5.76 0.79 -4.26
N PRO A 89 5.75 -0.41 -3.64
CA PRO A 89 5.16 -0.61 -2.33
C PRO A 89 5.85 0.25 -1.27
N ILE A 90 5.04 0.82 -0.38
CA ILE A 90 5.48 1.37 0.90
C ILE A 90 5.15 0.30 1.94
N VAL A 91 6.16 -0.11 2.68
CA VAL A 91 6.07 -1.26 3.60
C VAL A 91 6.59 -0.86 4.97
N GLU A 92 5.98 -1.42 5.99
CA GLU A 92 6.56 -1.54 7.31
C GLU A 92 7.33 -2.84 7.39
N VAL A 93 8.58 -2.77 7.86
CA VAL A 93 9.39 -3.93 8.20
C VAL A 93 9.62 -3.94 9.71
N GLU A 94 9.10 -4.95 10.38
CA GLU A 94 9.29 -5.17 11.83
C GLU A 94 10.64 -5.82 12.06
N ASN A 95 11.49 -5.23 12.91
CA ASN A 95 12.84 -5.71 13.17
C ASN A 95 12.86 -6.89 14.18
N ALA A 96 13.64 -7.93 13.90
CA ALA A 96 13.77 -9.11 14.75
C ALA A 96 14.79 -8.99 15.89
N HIS A 97 15.75 -8.08 15.78
CA HIS A 97 16.94 -8.04 16.66
C HIS A 97 16.96 -6.90 17.66
N MET A 98 15.95 -6.04 17.66
CA MET A 98 15.92 -4.91 18.57
C MET A 98 15.20 -5.28 19.86
N CYS A 99 15.83 -4.94 21.00
CA CYS A 99 15.29 -5.10 22.36
C CYS A 99 13.97 -4.33 22.57
N TYR A 100 13.61 -3.49 21.61
CA TYR A 100 12.37 -2.73 21.52
C TYR A 100 11.75 -3.07 20.18
N GLU A 101 10.54 -3.62 20.18
CA GLU A 101 9.71 -3.86 18.99
C GLU A 101 9.69 -2.60 18.12
N GLN A 102 10.51 -2.55 17.07
CA GLN A 102 10.67 -1.38 16.22
C GLN A 102 10.35 -1.74 14.78
N GLY A 103 9.38 -1.03 14.22
CA GLY A 103 9.05 -1.04 12.81
C GLY A 103 9.78 0.09 12.09
N ALA A 104 10.22 -0.19 10.86
CA ALA A 104 10.83 0.79 9.97
C ALA A 104 9.98 0.98 8.73
N LEU A 105 9.75 2.24 8.35
CA LEU A 105 9.06 2.56 7.11
C LEU A 105 10.04 2.50 5.94
N MET A 106 9.73 1.68 4.93
CA MET A 106 10.60 1.43 3.79
C MET A 106 9.81 1.45 2.48
N VAL A 107 10.55 1.52 1.37
CA VAL A 107 10.02 1.34 0.02
C VAL A 107 10.71 0.16 -0.62
N TYR A 108 9.93 -0.73 -1.20
CA TYR A 108 10.43 -1.90 -1.90
C TYR A 108 10.59 -1.59 -3.39
N GLU A 109 11.73 -1.99 -3.97
CA GLU A 109 11.96 -2.03 -5.41
C GLU A 109 11.85 -3.46 -5.95
N PRO A 110 10.75 -3.82 -6.64
CA PRO A 110 10.58 -5.17 -7.16
C PRO A 110 11.66 -5.60 -8.16
N ASN A 111 12.18 -4.67 -8.97
CA ASN A 111 13.12 -5.02 -10.05
C ASN A 111 14.50 -5.46 -9.55
N ILE A 112 14.88 -5.05 -8.35
CA ILE A 112 16.19 -5.34 -7.74
C ILE A 112 16.05 -5.91 -6.33
N GLU A 113 14.81 -6.25 -5.95
CA GLU A 113 14.43 -6.87 -4.67
C GLU A 113 15.04 -6.20 -3.43
N CYS A 114 15.06 -4.86 -3.42
CA CYS A 114 15.74 -4.09 -2.36
C CYS A 114 14.79 -3.18 -1.59
N PHE A 115 15.16 -2.88 -0.34
CA PHE A 115 14.43 -1.99 0.54
C PHE A 115 15.18 -0.68 0.74
N LYS A 116 14.47 0.43 0.59
CA LYS A 116 14.98 1.77 0.85
C LYS A 116 14.30 2.37 2.07
N TYR A 117 15.07 2.67 3.10
CA TYR A 117 14.59 3.32 4.32
C TYR A 117 14.04 4.73 4.05
N LEU A 118 12.93 5.08 4.71
CA LEU A 118 12.25 6.37 4.57
C LEU A 118 12.52 7.37 5.70
N GLY A 119 13.39 7.05 6.65
CA GLY A 119 13.74 7.99 7.72
C GLY A 119 12.84 7.90 8.96
N MET A 120 11.90 6.95 9.01
CA MET A 120 10.95 6.82 10.11
C MET A 120 11.03 5.45 10.79
N TYR A 121 11.21 5.48 12.11
CA TYR A 121 11.01 4.34 13.00
C TYR A 121 9.79 4.59 13.89
N GLY A 122 9.18 3.52 14.36
CA GLY A 122 7.98 3.58 15.18
C GLY A 122 7.66 2.22 15.78
N LYS A 123 6.60 2.15 16.58
CA LYS A 123 6.10 0.87 17.09
C LYS A 123 5.45 0.08 15.94
N PRO A 124 5.72 -1.22 15.79
CA PRO A 124 5.06 -2.06 14.79
C PRO A 124 3.54 -1.91 14.80
N GLY A 125 2.94 -1.81 13.61
CA GLY A 125 1.50 -1.67 13.41
C GLY A 125 0.93 -0.27 13.69
N THR A 126 1.77 0.74 13.96
CA THR A 126 1.33 2.14 14.16
C THR A 126 1.49 3.04 12.94
N PHE A 127 2.12 2.54 11.87
CA PHE A 127 2.24 3.30 10.64
C PHE A 127 0.97 3.23 9.81
N PHE A 128 0.53 4.38 9.30
CA PHE A 128 -0.58 4.48 8.36
C PHE A 128 -0.16 5.35 7.17
N VAL A 129 -0.45 4.87 5.97
CA VAL A 129 -0.16 5.60 4.73
C VAL A 129 -1.47 5.78 3.99
N HIS A 130 -1.84 7.04 3.76
CA HIS A 130 -3.06 7.40 3.04
C HIS A 130 -2.71 8.19 1.78
N SER A 131 -3.55 8.02 0.77
CA SER A 131 -3.51 8.89 -0.41
C SER A 131 -4.09 10.25 -0.02
N TYR A 132 -3.34 11.32 -0.26
CA TYR A 132 -3.82 12.68 -0.12
C TYR A 132 -4.35 13.16 -1.47
N ILE A 133 -5.61 13.59 -1.50
CA ILE A 133 -6.22 14.27 -2.64
C ILE A 133 -6.49 15.70 -2.17
N GLU A 134 -5.88 16.68 -2.83
CA GLU A 134 -6.18 18.09 -2.58
C GLU A 134 -7.62 18.38 -2.99
N THR A 135 -8.43 18.81 -2.04
CA THR A 135 -9.75 19.38 -2.32
C THR A 135 -9.60 20.87 -2.59
N LEU A 136 -10.31 21.38 -3.60
CA LEU A 136 -10.33 22.81 -3.98
C LEU A 136 -10.67 23.77 -2.81
N VAL A 137 -11.24 23.26 -1.72
CA VAL A 137 -11.57 24.02 -0.50
C VAL A 137 -10.33 24.66 0.14
N LEU A 138 -9.16 24.02 0.07
CA LEU A 138 -7.94 24.49 0.76
C LEU A 138 -7.10 25.47 -0.07
N ILE A 139 -7.35 25.58 -1.38
CA ILE A 139 -6.59 26.47 -2.29
C ILE A 139 -6.99 27.95 -2.08
N GLY A 140 -8.17 28.22 -1.50
CA GLY A 140 -8.65 29.59 -1.30
C GLY A 140 -8.14 30.31 -0.03
N GLN A 141 -7.43 29.62 0.87
CA GLN A 141 -7.01 30.18 2.17
C GLN A 141 -5.52 30.51 2.29
N SER A 142 -4.64 29.94 1.45
CA SER A 142 -3.21 30.28 1.48
C SER A 142 -2.92 31.68 0.93
N ASP A 143 -3.78 32.20 0.05
CA ASP A 143 -3.47 33.40 -0.73
C ASP A 143 -3.98 34.70 -0.08
N ARG A 144 -4.46 34.66 1.18
CA ARG A 144 -5.06 35.85 1.83
C ARG A 144 -4.30 36.43 3.01
N ASN A 145 -3.26 35.79 3.54
CA ASN A 145 -2.63 36.27 4.78
C ASN A 145 -1.10 36.33 4.72
N ILE A 146 -0.54 37.13 3.81
CA ILE A 146 0.68 37.90 4.10
C ILE A 146 0.57 39.24 3.34
N LYS A 147 -0.09 40.22 3.95
CA LYS A 147 0.29 41.62 3.72
C LYS A 147 1.35 41.93 4.77
N VAL A 148 2.59 42.08 4.32
CA VAL A 148 3.59 42.82 5.08
C VAL A 148 3.09 44.26 5.03
N GLU A 149 2.53 44.76 6.13
CA GLU A 149 2.45 46.19 6.37
C GLU A 149 3.86 46.65 6.73
N ASP A 150 4.50 47.34 5.78
CA ASP A 150 5.57 48.29 6.07
C ASP A 150 4.96 49.57 6.70
N ASP A 151 5.80 50.30 7.44
CA ASP A 151 5.62 51.58 8.18
C ASP A 151 5.20 51.43 9.67
N VAL A 152 5.91 51.94 10.69
CA VAL A 152 6.84 53.10 10.84
C VAL A 152 7.99 52.78 11.79
#